data_AF-A0A7K4D0I0-F1
#
_entry.id   AF-A0A7K4D0I0-F1
#
_cell.length_a   1.000
_cell.length_b   1.000
_cell.length_c   1.000
_cell.angle_alpha   90.00
_cell.angle_beta   90.00
_cell.angle_gamma   90.00
#
_symmetry.space_group_name_H-M   'P 1'
#
loop_
_entity.id
_entity.type
_entity.pdbx_description
1 polymer ?
#
loop_
_entity_poly.entity_id
_entity_poly.type
_entity_poly.pdbx_seq_one_letter_code
_entity_poly.pdbx_strand_id
1 'polypeptide(L)' 'MSKFDPLFKLETNKIPVHSVLFSEDENMIVGGYEDGFIRICDTHSKRITKEFKAHDLRVRIIAWNKRDRCIA' A
#
# COMPACT_ATOMS: atom_id res chain seq x y z
N MET A 1 -0.17 -28.51 -11.67
CA MET A 1 -0.44 -27.16 -11.11
C MET A 1 0.87 -26.41 -11.08
N SER A 2 1.00 -25.28 -11.78
CA SER A 2 2.20 -24.45 -11.69
C SER A 2 2.23 -23.75 -10.34
N LYS A 3 3.35 -23.84 -9.64
CA LYS A 3 3.60 -23.11 -8.40
C LYS A 3 4.02 -21.69 -8.79
N PHE A 4 3.43 -20.66 -8.19
CA PHE A 4 3.87 -19.28 -8.35
C PHE A 4 4.91 -18.96 -7.28
N ASP A 5 6.07 -18.48 -7.71
CA ASP A 5 7.09 -17.96 -6.81
C ASP A 5 6.87 -16.44 -6.63
N PRO A 6 6.91 -15.91 -5.38
CA PRO A 6 6.76 -14.48 -5.14
C PRO A 6 7.86 -13.66 -5.83
N LEU A 7 7.49 -12.57 -6.51
CA LEU A 7 8.45 -11.65 -7.15
C LEU A 7 9.28 -10.85 -6.14
N PHE A 8 8.64 -10.43 -5.05
CA PHE A 8 9.28 -9.83 -3.89
C PHE A 8 8.33 -9.81 -2.70
N LYS A 9 8.90 -9.59 -1.52
CA LYS A 9 8.17 -9.34 -0.29
C LYS A 9 8.51 -7.96 0.21
N LEU A 10 7.48 -7.18 0.54
CA LEU A 10 7.64 -5.89 1.18
C LEU A 10 7.39 -6.06 2.68
N GLU A 11 8.40 -5.82 3.50
CA GLU A 11 8.26 -5.90 4.95
C GLU A 11 7.94 -4.52 5.55
N THR A 12 6.77 -4.41 6.17
CA THR A 12 6.24 -3.16 6.74
C THR A 12 6.05 -3.36 8.25
N ASN A 13 7.16 -3.38 8.99
CA ASN A 13 7.25 -3.43 10.46
C ASN A 13 6.30 -4.41 11.18
N LYS A 14 5.84 -5.47 10.51
CA LYS A 14 4.85 -6.46 11.01
C LYS A 14 3.50 -5.86 11.43
N ILE A 15 3.13 -4.69 10.92
CA ILE A 15 1.81 -4.09 11.17
C ILE A 15 0.79 -4.73 10.21
N PRO A 16 -0.39 -5.17 10.69
CA PRO A 16 -1.43 -5.72 9.82
C PRO A 16 -1.86 -4.72 8.73
N VAL A 17 -2.03 -5.25 7.53
CA VAL A 17 -2.53 -4.52 6.35
C VAL A 17 -3.97 -4.94 6.11
N HIS A 18 -4.88 -3.96 6.04
CA HIS A 18 -6.31 -4.22 5.78
C HIS A 18 -6.71 -3.98 4.34
N SER A 19 -5.97 -3.12 3.63
CA SER A 19 -6.26 -2.77 2.24
C SER A 19 -4.97 -2.51 1.47
N VAL A 20 -4.94 -2.98 0.21
CA VAL A 20 -3.82 -2.79 -0.71
C VAL A 20 -4.37 -2.42 -2.08
N LEU A 21 -3.72 -1.47 -2.75
CA LEU A 21 -4.01 -1.13 -4.14
C LEU A 21 -2.72 -0.79 -4.90
N PHE A 22 -2.76 -0.93 -6.22
CA PHE A 22 -1.75 -0.39 -7.12
C PHE A 22 -2.15 1.02 -7.58
N SER A 23 -1.16 1.87 -7.83
CA SER A 23 -1.37 3.05 -8.67
C SER A 23 -1.72 2.62 -10.10
N GLU A 24 -2.33 3.53 -10.85
CA GLU A 24 -2.78 3.24 -12.23
C GLU A 24 -1.63 2.90 -13.20
N ASP A 25 -0.43 3.42 -12.92
CA ASP A 25 0.80 3.14 -13.67
C ASP A 25 1.61 1.96 -13.10
N GLU A 26 1.08 1.28 -12.08
CA GLU A 26 1.69 0.12 -11.39
C GLU A 26 3.07 0.39 -10.77
N ASN A 27 3.50 1.65 -10.71
CA ASN A 27 4.77 2.05 -10.11
C ASN A 27 4.71 2.07 -8.57
N MET A 28 3.51 2.11 -8.00
CA MET A 28 3.31 2.18 -6.57
C MET A 28 2.32 1.14 -6.05
N ILE A 29 2.63 0.64 -4.85
CA ILE A 29 1.69 -0.11 -4.01
C ILE A 29 1.36 0.78 -2.81
N VAL A 30 0.07 0.96 -2.54
CA VAL A 30 -0.43 1.70 -1.37
C VAL A 30 -1.07 0.71 -0.41
N GLY A 31 -0.62 0.71 0.85
CA GLY A 31 -1.18 -0.12 1.92
C GLY A 31 -1.85 0.72 3.01
N GLY A 32 -2.97 0.23 3.54
CA GLY A 32 -3.68 0.76 4.70
C GLY A 32 -3.52 -0.14 5.91
N TYR A 33 -3.09 0.43 7.03
CA TYR A 33 -2.54 -0.32 8.15
C TYR A 33 -3.38 -0.18 9.44
N GLU A 34 -3.24 -1.15 10.35
CA GLU A 34 -3.89 -1.16 11.67
C GLU A 34 -3.53 0.07 12.52
N ASP A 35 -2.34 0.62 12.34
CA ASP A 35 -1.84 1.80 13.08
C ASP A 35 -2.40 3.14 12.56
N GLY A 36 -3.28 3.11 11.56
CA GLY A 36 -3.89 4.30 10.96
C GLY A 36 -3.01 5.01 9.92
N PHE A 37 -1.87 4.41 9.57
CA PHE A 37 -0.99 4.94 8.54
C PHE A 37 -1.35 4.39 7.16
N ILE A 38 -1.03 5.20 6.15
CA ILE A 38 -0.88 4.79 4.77
C ILE A 38 0.61 4.74 4.44
N ARG A 39 1.05 3.65 3.82
CA ARG A 39 2.43 3.50 3.33
C ARG A 39 2.40 3.26 1.82
N ILE A 40 3.26 3.98 1.12
CA ILE A 40 3.40 3.92 -0.34
C ILE A 40 4.76 3.34 -0.64
N CYS A 41 4.77 2.32 -1.49
CA CYS A 41 5.97 1.57 -1.86
C CYS A 41 6.18 1.63 -3.35
N ASP A 42 7.40 1.94 -3.76
CA ASP A 42 7.80 1.90 -5.15
C ASP A 42 8.10 0.45 -5.57
N THR A 43 7.47 0.00 -6.66
CA THR A 43 7.54 -1.40 -7.11
C THR A 43 8.89 -1.78 -7.70
N HIS A 44 9.62 -0.81 -8.24
CA HIS A 44 10.93 -1.01 -8.86
C HIS A 44 12.03 -1.19 -7.81
N SER A 45 12.12 -0.24 -6.88
CA SER A 45 13.10 -0.23 -5.80
C SER A 45 12.71 -1.14 -4.64
N LYS A 46 11.45 -1.58 -4.56
CA LYS A 46 10.89 -2.45 -3.52
C LYS A 46 11.02 -1.83 -2.12
N ARG A 47 10.88 -0.50 -2.04
CA ARG A 47 11.05 0.28 -0.80
C ARG A 47 9.83 1.14 -0.53
N ILE A 48 9.55 1.35 0.76
CA ILE A 48 8.60 2.38 1.21
C ILE A 48 9.21 3.74 0.85
N THR A 49 8.51 4.50 0.02
CA THR A 49 8.92 5.84 -0.39
C THR A 49 8.20 6.93 0.38
N LYS A 50 7.00 6.63 0.90
CA LYS A 50 6.23 7.54 1.77
C LYS A 50 5.46 6.78 2.85
N GLU A 51 5.29 7.44 3.98
CA GLU A 51 4.46 7.02 5.09
C GLU A 51 3.81 8.26 5.71
N PHE A 52 2.51 8.19 5.99
CA PHE A 52 1.81 9.28 6.67
C PHE A 52 0.58 8.75 7.43
N LYS A 53 0.24 9.43 8.53
CA LYS A 53 -0.94 9.10 9.33
C LYS A 53 -2.18 9.64 8.60
N ALA A 54 -3.05 8.74 8.15
CA ALA A 54 -4.29 9.12 7.45
C ALA A 54 -5.49 9.12 8.40
N HIS A 55 -5.49 8.22 9.39
CA HIS A 55 -6.56 8.08 10.37
C HIS A 55 -5.99 7.89 11.77
N ASP A 56 -6.76 8.25 12.81
CA ASP A 56 -6.39 8.00 14.20
C ASP A 56 -6.52 6.53 14.62
N LEU A 57 -7.28 5.76 13.85
CA LEU A 57 -7.51 4.33 14.01
C LEU A 57 -7.19 3.61 12.69
N ARG A 58 -7.33 2.28 12.65
CA ARG A 58 -7.02 1.45 11.48
C ARG A 58 -7.63 1.98 10.18
N VAL A 59 -6.81 2.00 9.12
CA VAL A 59 -7.28 2.26 7.75
C VAL A 59 -7.86 0.97 7.20
N ARG A 60 -9.20 0.87 7.15
CA ARG A 60 -9.87 -0.38 6.74
C ARG A 60 -9.88 -0.60 5.23
N ILE A 61 -10.11 0.46 4.48
CA ILE A 61 -10.28 0.45 3.03
C ILE A 61 -9.55 1.68 2.49
N ILE A 62 -8.93 1.51 1.33
CA ILE A 62 -8.36 2.59 0.56
C ILE A 62 -8.98 2.55 -0.84
N ALA A 63 -9.30 3.71 -1.41
CA ALA A 63 -9.71 3.85 -2.80
C ALA A 63 -8.86 4.90 -3.54
N TRP A 64 -8.63 4.65 -4.84
CA TRP A 64 -8.09 5.67 -5.73
C TRP A 64 -9.20 6.51 -6.33
N ASN A 65 -9.07 7.83 -6.21
CA ASN A 65 -9.86 8.77 -6.98
C ASN A 65 -9.02 9.26 -8.17
N LYS A 66 -9.31 8.73 -9.36
CA LYS A 66 -8.61 9.10 -10.61
C LYS A 66 -8.82 10.57 -10.99
N ARG A 67 -10.00 11.13 -10.70
CA ARG A 67 -10.37 12.49 -11.07
C ARG A 67 -9.51 13.51 -10.34
N ASP A 68 -9.39 13.33 -9.02
CA ASP A 68 -8.72 14.29 -8.14
C ASP A 68 -7.28 13.86 -7.79
N ARG A 69 -6.82 12.74 -8.36
CA ARG A 69 -5.50 12.12 -8.14
C ARG A 69 -5.14 11.99 -6.67
N CYS A 70 -6.08 11.48 -5.88
CA CYS A 70 -5.92 11.32 -4.45
C CYS A 70 -6.33 9.92 -3.96
N ILE A 71 -5.88 9.63 -2.75
CA ILE A 71 -6.18 8.40 -2.02
C ILE A 71 -7.20 8.78 -0.94
N ALA A 72 -8.31 8.04 -0.87
CA ALA A 72 -9.38 8.22 0.12
C ALA A 72 -9.57 6.96 0.96
#